data_AF-A5KPX0-F1
#
_entry.id   AF-A5KPX0-F1
#
_cell.length_a   1.000
_cell.length_b   1.000
_cell.length_c   1.000
_cell.angle_alpha   90.00
_cell.angle_beta   90.00
_cell.angle_gamma   90.00
#
_symmetry.space_group_name_H-M   'P 1'
#
loop_
_entity.id
_entity.type
_entity.pdbx_description
1 polymer ?
#
loop_
_entity_poly.entity_id
_entity_poly.type
_entity_poly.pdbx_seq_one_letter_code
_entity_poly.pdbx_strand_id
1 'polypeptide(L)' 'MIKYDKLWETMKAKGISQYDLYTHYHMNRSQLNRLRHNQNVEVNTIDKLCNILDCNVEDIMTHYPDDNVF' A
#
# COMPACT_ATOMS: atom_id res chain seq x y z
N MET A 1 -11.15 -7.65 6.82
CA MET A 1 -10.49 -6.33 6.66
C MET A 1 -9.15 -6.49 5.97
N ILE A 2 -8.79 -5.54 5.11
CA ILE A 2 -7.46 -5.47 4.49
C ILE A 2 -6.54 -4.61 5.38
N LYS A 3 -5.31 -5.07 5.60
CA LYS A 3 -4.25 -4.25 6.20
C LYS A 3 -3.05 -4.14 5.27
N TYR A 4 -2.31 -3.04 5.42
CA TYR A 4 -1.14 -2.70 4.60
C TYR A 4 0.16 -2.70 5.41
N ASP A 5 0.25 -3.45 6.51
CA ASP A 5 1.47 -3.49 7.33
C ASP A 5 2.69 -3.96 6.51
N LYS A 6 2.49 -4.97 5.66
CA LYS A 6 3.51 -5.49 4.73
C LYS A 6 4.01 -4.46 3.72
N LEU A 7 3.17 -3.50 3.31
CA LEU A 7 3.62 -2.43 2.41
C LEU A 7 4.83 -1.70 2.98
N TRP A 8 4.78 -1.35 4.27
CA TRP A 8 5.85 -0.60 4.91
C TRP A 8 7.13 -1.44 5.10
N GLU A 9 6.97 -2.75 5.33
CA GLU A 9 8.07 -3.70 5.39
C GLU A 9 8.76 -3.83 4.01
N THR A 10 7.97 -4.01 2.96
CA THR A 10 8.45 -4.13 1.57
C THR A 10 9.13 -2.83 1.11
N MET A 11 8.55 -1.67 1.42
CA MET A 11 9.18 -0.37 1.18
C MET A 11 10.53 -0.25 1.88
N LYS A 12 10.61 -0.62 3.16
CA LYS A 12 11.86 -0.60 3.93
C LYS A 12 12.90 -1.54 3.35
N ALA A 13 12.50 -2.75 2.96
CA ALA A 13 13.40 -3.74 2.34
C ALA A 13 13.96 -3.26 1.00
N LYS A 14 13.19 -2.48 0.24
CA LYS A 14 13.58 -1.92 -1.05
C LYS A 14 14.22 -0.53 -0.96
N GLY A 15 14.40 0.01 0.25
CA GLY A 15 15.00 1.32 0.46
C GLY A 15 14.15 2.49 -0.05
N ILE A 16 12.85 2.28 -0.25
CA ILE A 16 11.91 3.32 -0.68
C ILE A 16 11.24 3.92 0.55
N SER A 17 11.38 5.22 0.71
CA SER A 17 10.72 5.97 1.77
C SER A 17 9.33 6.43 1.35
N GLN A 18 8.50 6.78 2.32
CA GLN A 18 7.21 7.42 2.03
C GLN A 18 7.37 8.80 1.39
N TYR A 19 8.52 9.45 1.59
CA TYR A 19 8.87 10.69 0.90
C TYR A 19 8.91 10.45 -0.60
N ASP A 20 9.63 9.40 -1.02
CA ASP A 20 9.82 9.06 -2.43
C ASP A 20 8.49 8.81 -3.14
N LEU A 21 7.54 8.16 -2.47
CA LEU A 21 6.21 7.91 -3.04
C LEU A 21 5.50 9.20 -3.46
N TYR A 22 5.55 10.28 -2.66
CA TYR A 22 4.86 11.52 -3.04
C TYR A 22 5.75 12.49 -3.84
N THR A 23 7.07 12.44 -3.73
CA THR A 23 7.98 13.34 -4.46
C THR A 23 8.43 12.80 -5.81
N HIS A 24 8.77 11.52 -5.90
CA HIS A 24 9.33 10.89 -7.09
C HIS A 24 8.27 10.12 -7.89
N TYR A 25 7.29 9.55 -7.21
CA TYR A 25 6.23 8.75 -7.84
C TYR A 25 4.86 9.45 -7.88
N HIS A 26 4.81 10.72 -7.47
CA HIS A 26 3.61 11.58 -7.53
C HIS A 26 2.35 10.98 -6.88
N MET A 27 2.53 10.12 -5.88
CA MET A 27 1.42 9.54 -5.13
C MET A 27 0.79 10.60 -4.24
N ASN A 28 -0.54 10.69 -4.28
CA ASN A 28 -1.25 11.67 -3.46
C ASN A 28 -1.10 11.34 -1.97
N ARG A 29 -0.78 12.35 -1.16
CA ARG A 29 -0.75 12.24 0.32
C ARG A 29 -2.05 11.68 0.90
N SER A 30 -3.20 11.93 0.27
CA SER A 30 -4.48 11.34 0.70
C SER A 30 -4.51 9.82 0.56
N GLN A 31 -3.92 9.27 -0.51
CA GLN A 31 -3.82 7.82 -0.72
C GLN A 31 -2.87 7.19 0.30
N LEU A 32 -1.71 7.81 0.54
CA LEU A 32 -0.81 7.40 1.61
C LEU A 32 -1.49 7.43 2.98
N ASN A 33 -2.29 8.47 3.26
CA ASN A 33 -3.03 8.55 4.50
C ASN A 33 -4.06 7.41 4.64
N ARG A 34 -4.76 7.06 3.56
CA ARG A 34 -5.68 5.92 3.55
C ARG A 34 -4.97 4.60 3.85
N LEU A 35 -3.81 4.37 3.22
CA LEU A 35 -2.99 3.18 3.45
C LEU A 35 -2.54 3.07 4.92
N ARG A 36 -2.10 4.18 5.54
CA ARG A 36 -1.70 4.20 6.96
C ARG A 36 -2.83 3.85 7.92
N HIS A 37 -4.06 4.17 7.56
CA HIS A 37 -5.25 3.93 8.39
C HIS A 37 -6.00 2.66 7.97
N ASN A 38 -5.40 1.81 7.14
CA ASN A 38 -6.03 0.59 6.61
C ASN A 38 -7.41 0.84 5.98
N GLN A 39 -7.57 2.00 5.33
CA GLN A 39 -8.78 2.37 4.63
C GLN A 39 -8.82 1.75 3.23
N ASN A 40 -10.03 1.69 2.66
CA ASN A 40 -10.20 1.22 1.29
C ASN A 40 -9.46 2.13 0.29
N VAL A 41 -8.71 1.47 -0.59
CA VAL A 41 -8.04 2.08 -1.74
C VAL A 41 -8.50 1.38 -3.00
N GLU A 42 -8.32 2.06 -4.13
CA GLU A 42 -8.63 1.48 -5.43
C GLU A 42 -7.55 0.46 -5.82
N VAL A 43 -7.94 -0.57 -6.58
CA VAL A 43 -7.00 -1.58 -7.10
C VAL A 43 -5.89 -0.94 -7.95
N ASN A 44 -6.18 0.17 -8.64
CA ASN A 44 -5.19 0.96 -9.38
C ASN A 44 -4.07 1.53 -8.48
N THR A 45 -4.36 1.85 -7.21
CA THR A 45 -3.32 2.26 -6.25
C THR A 45 -2.40 1.10 -5.91
N ILE A 46 -2.96 -0.10 -5.74
CA ILE A 46 -2.20 -1.34 -5.48
C ILE A 46 -1.32 -1.67 -6.68
N ASP A 47 -1.86 -1.63 -7.90
CA ASP A 47 -1.10 -1.87 -9.13
C ASP A 47 0.10 -0.91 -9.27
N LYS A 48 -0.12 0.39 -9.05
CA LYS A 48 0.97 1.38 -9.05
C LYS A 48 2.02 1.08 -7.99
N LEU A 49 1.62 0.70 -6.78
CA LEU A 49 2.55 0.32 -5.72
C LEU A 49 3.38 -0.90 -6.13
N CYS A 50 2.75 -1.93 -6.70
CA CYS A 50 3.44 -3.11 -7.20
C CYS A 50 4.42 -2.77 -8.32
N ASN A 51 4.07 -1.86 -9.24
CA ASN A 51 4.97 -1.40 -10.30
C ASN A 51 6.16 -0.58 -9.78
N ILE A 52 5.95 0.26 -8.75
CA ILE A 52 7.02 1.05 -8.12
C ILE A 52 7.96 0.15 -7.32
N LEU A 53 7.37 -0.78 -6.58
CA LEU A 53 8.11 -1.64 -5.68
C LEU A 53 8.64 -2.88 -6.38
N ASP A 54 8.18 -3.26 -7.58
CA ASP A 54 8.51 -4.56 -8.19
C ASP A 54 8.21 -5.72 -7.21
N CYS A 55 6.94 -5.87 -6.87
CA CYS A 55 6.44 -6.86 -5.91
C CYS A 55 5.06 -7.40 -6.29
N ASN A 56 4.63 -8.47 -5.63
CA ASN A 56 3.29 -9.01 -5.77
C ASN A 56 2.32 -8.33 -4.80
N VAL A 57 1.01 -8.51 -5.03
CA VAL A 57 -0.04 -7.89 -4.21
C VAL A 57 0.03 -8.37 -2.75
N GLU A 58 0.32 -9.65 -2.53
CA GLU A 58 0.48 -10.26 -1.20
C GLU A 58 1.69 -9.74 -0.40
N ASP A 59 2.62 -9.05 -1.06
CA ASP A 59 3.79 -8.41 -0.42
C ASP A 59 3.44 -7.05 0.17
N ILE A 60 2.27 -6.48 -0.17
CA ILE A 60 1.88 -5.13 0.28
C ILE A 60 0.51 -5.08 0.97
N MET A 61 -0.34 -6.09 0.79
CA MET A 61 -1.63 -6.18 1.47
C MET A 61 -1.89 -7.59 2.02
N THR A 62 -2.66 -7.65 3.10
CA THR A 62 -3.06 -8.92 3.73
C THR A 62 -4.51 -8.85 4.16
N HIS A 63 -5.25 -9.90 3.83
CA HIS A 63 -6.62 -10.07 4.31
C HIS A 63 -6.62 -10.69 5.71
N TYR A 64 -7.37 -10.06 6.60
CA TYR A 64 -7.70 -10.59 7.93
C TYR A 64 -9.21 -10.81 7.99
N PRO A 65 -9.69 -12.00 8.39
CA PRO A 65 -11.12 -12.23 8.58
C PRO A 65 -11.75 -11.16 9.48
N ASP A 66 -12.87 -10.61 9.06
CA ASP A 66 -13.75 -9.73 9.83
C ASP A 66 -15.22 -10.00 9.46
N ASP A 67 -16.13 -9.28 10.08
CA ASP A 67 -17.58 -9.43 9.86
C ASP A 67 -18.07 -8.72 8.58
N ASN A 68 -17.15 -8.24 7.73
CA ASN A 68 -17.48 -7.59 6.46
C ASN A 68 -17.80 -8.64 5.39
N VAL A 69 -18.94 -9.32 5.57
CA VAL A 69 -19.40 -10.37 4.68
C VAL A 69 -20.28 -9.80 3.54
N PHE A 70 -20.90 -8.62 3.72
CA PHE A 70 -21.67 -7.89 2.70
C PHE A 70 -21.78 -6.39 3.00
#